data_AF-A0A2W6D603-F1
#
_entry.id   AF-A0A2W6D603-F1
#
_cell.length_a   1.000
_cell.length_b   1.000
_cell.length_c   1.000
_cell.angle_alpha   90.00
_cell.angle_beta   90.00
_cell.angle_gamma   90.00
#
_symmetry.space_group_name_H-M   'P 1'
#
loop_
_entity.id
_entity.type
_entity.pdbx_description
1 polymer ?
#
loop_
_entity_poly.entity_id
_entity_poly.type
_entity_poly.pdbx_seq_one_letter_code
_entity_poly.pdbx_strand_id
1 'polypeptide(L)'
;MYQELAGQVVLFVGEVDGTAVAADLVTTCGDMVRGRLIGFDRTGHGRRLGVPAAVTWEIIRWAKEQGYRWYDFGGLPHPVLHDMIDLGLRHNPRWPSTTHAKLGWGATAFRYPPPVELIRPRLARIAYDTLRRYDRDQRLTSTARQLLRGTLKTN
;
A
#
# COMPACT_ATOMS: atom_id res chain seq x y z
N MET A 1 -11.11 -14.15 13.11
CA MET A 1 -12.52 -14.01 12.68
C MET A 1 -12.57 -13.17 11.41
N TYR A 2 -13.58 -13.33 10.55
CA TYR A 2 -13.84 -12.37 9.48
C TYR A 2 -15.32 -11.99 9.44
N GLN A 3 -15.61 -10.82 8.89
CA GLN A 3 -16.95 -10.32 8.68
C GLN A 3 -17.05 -9.66 7.30
N GLU A 4 -18.05 -10.05 6.52
CA GLU A 4 -18.41 -9.35 5.29
C GLU A 4 -19.21 -8.09 5.66
N LEU A 5 -18.75 -6.92 5.22
CA LEU A 5 -19.36 -5.63 5.58
C LEU A 5 -20.31 -5.12 4.50
N ALA A 6 -19.88 -5.22 3.24
CA ALA A 6 -20.67 -4.85 2.08
C ALA A 6 -20.14 -5.61 0.87
N GLY A 7 -20.70 -6.80 0.57
CA GLY A 7 -20.51 -7.69 -0.59
C GLY A 7 -19.09 -7.93 -1.13
N GLN A 8 -18.39 -6.86 -1.47
CA GLN A 8 -17.03 -6.81 -1.96
C GLN A 8 -16.02 -6.38 -0.88
N VAL A 9 -16.45 -6.10 0.35
CA VAL A 9 -15.60 -5.63 1.45
C VAL A 9 -15.65 -6.63 2.59
N VAL A 10 -14.48 -7.11 3.00
CA VAL A 10 -14.34 -8.11 4.07
C VAL A 10 -13.31 -7.62 5.08
N LEU A 11 -13.66 -7.68 6.37
CA LEU A 11 -12.79 -7.34 7.49
C LEU A 11 -12.32 -8.61 8.17
N PHE A 12 -11.02 -8.78 8.31
CA PHE A 12 -10.40 -9.83 9.10
C PHE A 12 -9.89 -9.24 10.42
N VAL A 13 -10.19 -9.91 11.53
CA VAL A 13 -9.74 -9.53 12.87
C VAL A 13 -8.95 -10.68 13.47
N GLY A 14 -7.72 -10.37 13.86
CA GLY A 14 -6.82 -11.24 14.60
C GLY A 14 -6.89 -10.92 16.09
N GLU A 15 -7.22 -11.93 16.88
CA GLU A 15 -7.41 -11.81 18.33
C GLU A 15 -6.38 -12.64 19.09
N VAL A 16 -6.04 -12.17 20.30
CA VAL A 16 -5.23 -12.88 21.29
C VAL A 16 -6.01 -12.83 22.59
N ASP A 17 -6.34 -13.99 23.16
CA ASP A 17 -7.13 -14.11 24.39
C ASP A 17 -8.43 -13.29 24.37
N GLY A 18 -9.14 -13.32 23.24
CA GLY A 18 -10.39 -12.58 23.02
C GLY A 18 -10.23 -11.07 22.79
N THR A 19 -9.00 -10.55 22.73
CA THR A 19 -8.72 -9.15 22.46
C THR A 19 -8.27 -8.96 21.01
N ALA A 20 -8.95 -8.09 20.27
CA ALA A 20 -8.54 -7.72 18.92
C ALA A 20 -7.21 -6.95 18.93
N VAL A 21 -6.20 -7.50 18.26
CA VAL A 21 -4.85 -6.90 18.19
C VAL A 21 -4.42 -6.58 16.78
N ALA A 22 -5.00 -7.22 15.76
CA ALA A 22 -4.73 -6.93 14.35
C ALA A 22 -6.03 -6.91 13.55
N ALA A 23 -6.07 -6.07 12.52
CA ALA A 23 -7.16 -6.05 11.57
C ALA A 23 -6.65 -5.78 10.15
N ASP A 24 -7.28 -6.41 9.16
CA ASP A 24 -7.03 -6.16 7.75
C ASP A 24 -8.36 -6.08 6.99
N LEU A 25 -8.59 -4.93 6.36
CA LEU A 25 -9.74 -4.69 5.51
C LEU A 25 -9.34 -4.94 4.06
N VAL A 26 -10.03 -5.87 3.41
CA VAL A 26 -9.80 -6.22 2.01
C VAL A 26 -11.01 -5.92 1.15
N THR A 27 -10.73 -5.63 -0.12
CA THR A 27 -11.77 -5.49 -1.16
C THR A 27 -11.59 -6.56 -2.22
N THR A 28 -12.68 -7.03 -2.81
CA THR A 28 -12.69 -7.95 -3.93
C THR A 28 -13.11 -7.24 -5.22
N CYS A 29 -12.46 -7.58 -6.33
CA CYS A 29 -12.81 -7.08 -7.66
C CYS A 29 -12.29 -8.05 -8.71
N GLY A 30 -13.20 -8.59 -9.54
CA GLY A 30 -12.85 -9.63 -10.51
C GLY A 30 -12.28 -10.87 -9.82
N ASP A 31 -11.11 -11.33 -10.27
CA ASP A 31 -10.39 -12.48 -9.71
C ASP A 31 -9.37 -12.09 -8.62
N MET A 32 -9.45 -10.87 -8.09
CA MET A 32 -8.48 -10.30 -7.15
C MET A 32 -9.09 -9.92 -5.81
N VAL A 33 -8.37 -10.24 -4.74
CA VAL A 33 -8.53 -9.67 -3.40
C VAL A 33 -7.41 -8.67 -3.16
N ARG A 34 -7.71 -7.51 -2.60
CA ARG A 34 -6.74 -6.43 -2.36
C ARG A 34 -6.81 -5.89 -0.95
N GLY A 35 -5.66 -5.85 -0.27
CA GLY A 35 -5.51 -5.17 1.03
C GLY A 35 -5.74 -3.66 0.90
N ARG A 36 -6.51 -3.09 1.83
CA ARG A 36 -6.85 -1.65 1.84
C ARG A 36 -6.31 -0.95 3.07
N LEU A 37 -6.64 -1.46 4.25
CA LEU A 37 -6.29 -0.85 5.53
C LEU A 37 -5.85 -1.95 6.49
N ILE A 38 -4.66 -1.78 7.06
CA ILE A 38 -4.08 -2.72 8.01
C ILE A 38 -3.86 -1.98 9.32
N GLY A 39 -4.35 -2.55 10.42
CA GLY A 39 -4.14 -2.09 11.78
C GLY A 39 -3.45 -3.17 12.61
N PHE A 40 -2.53 -2.75 13.47
CA PHE A 40 -1.88 -3.64 14.42
C PHE A 40 -1.52 -2.90 15.70
N ASP A 41 -2.02 -3.38 16.84
CA ASP A 41 -1.57 -2.95 18.15
C ASP A 41 -0.18 -3.55 18.45
N ARG A 42 0.80 -2.67 18.58
CA ARG A 42 2.21 -3.02 18.83
C ARG A 42 2.60 -2.91 20.30
N THR A 43 1.66 -2.61 21.19
CA THR A 43 1.96 -2.30 22.59
C THR A 43 1.76 -3.49 23.53
N GLY A 44 0.86 -4.42 23.19
CA GLY A 44 0.52 -5.57 24.03
C GLY A 44 1.22 -6.90 23.74
N HIS A 45 0.74 -7.96 24.41
CA HIS A 45 1.24 -9.34 24.30
C HIS A 45 1.24 -9.86 22.86
N GLY A 46 0.26 -9.45 22.05
CA GLY A 46 0.13 -9.80 20.64
C GLY A 46 1.30 -9.37 19.75
N ARG A 47 2.17 -8.46 20.20
CA ARG A 47 3.29 -7.92 19.40
C ARG A 47 4.22 -8.99 18.84
N ARG A 48 4.47 -10.07 19.59
CA ARG A 48 5.45 -11.11 19.25
C ARG A 48 4.83 -12.39 18.71
N LEU A 49 3.50 -12.44 18.60
CA LEU A 49 2.77 -13.66 18.22
C LEU A 49 2.55 -13.80 16.71
N GLY A 50 3.06 -12.85 15.91
CA GLY A 50 2.92 -12.90 14.45
C GLY A 50 1.48 -12.74 13.97
N VAL A 51 0.58 -12.17 14.79
CA VAL A 51 -0.86 -12.05 14.49
C VAL A 51 -1.14 -11.39 13.12
N PRO A 52 -0.44 -10.32 12.69
CA PRO A 52 -0.66 -9.77 11.35
C PRO A 52 -0.35 -10.75 10.21
N ALA A 53 0.66 -11.61 10.39
CA ALA A 53 0.98 -12.63 9.40
C ALA A 53 -0.08 -13.73 9.38
N ALA A 54 -0.61 -14.13 10.55
CA ALA A 54 -1.73 -15.06 10.64
C ALA A 54 -2.99 -14.51 9.95
N VAL A 55 -3.33 -13.23 10.18
CA VAL A 55 -4.46 -12.56 9.51
C VAL A 55 -4.26 -12.56 7.99
N THR A 56 -3.06 -12.23 7.51
CA THR A 56 -2.75 -12.26 6.07
C THR A 56 -2.88 -13.67 5.48
N TRP A 57 -2.43 -14.69 6.21
CA TRP A 57 -2.58 -16.09 5.80
C TRP A 57 -4.04 -16.51 5.67
N GLU A 58 -4.87 -16.15 6.66
CA GLU A 58 -6.30 -16.44 6.63
C GLU A 58 -7.00 -15.74 5.46
N ILE A 59 -6.62 -14.50 5.14
CA ILE A 59 -7.10 -13.82 3.92
C ILE A 59 -6.75 -14.62 2.67
N ILE A 60 -5.50 -15.07 2.54
CA ILE A 60 -5.05 -15.84 1.36
C ILE A 60 -5.79 -17.17 1.25
N ARG A 61 -6.00 -17.86 2.38
CA ARG A 61 -6.79 -19.10 2.43
C ARG A 61 -8.23 -18.86 1.99
N TRP A 62 -8.90 -17.91 2.64
CA TRP A 62 -10.26 -17.53 2.30
C TRP A 62 -10.37 -17.13 0.82
N ALA A 63 -9.43 -16.33 0.30
CA ALA A 63 -9.44 -15.91 -1.09
C ALA A 63 -9.40 -17.12 -2.05
N LYS A 64 -8.58 -18.13 -1.75
CA LYS A 64 -8.52 -19.38 -2.52
C LYS A 64 -9.82 -20.18 -2.43
N GLU A 65 -10.39 -20.28 -1.23
CA GLU A 65 -11.67 -20.98 -0.99
C GLU A 65 -12.82 -20.33 -1.77
N GLN A 66 -12.79 -18.99 -1.92
CA GLN A 66 -13.74 -18.23 -2.74
C GLN A 66 -13.42 -18.23 -4.25
N GLY A 67 -12.33 -18.89 -4.68
CA GLY A 67 -11.96 -18.99 -6.09
C GLY A 67 -11.23 -17.77 -6.67
N TYR A 68 -10.75 -16.84 -5.84
CA TYR A 68 -9.92 -15.73 -6.30
C TYR A 68 -8.53 -16.23 -6.71
N ARG A 69 -7.99 -15.64 -7.78
CA ARG A 69 -6.69 -15.99 -8.35
C ARG A 69 -5.55 -15.17 -7.77
N TRP A 70 -5.81 -13.91 -7.42
CA TRP A 70 -4.78 -12.95 -7.02
C TRP A 70 -5.02 -12.36 -5.65
N TYR A 71 -3.95 -12.16 -4.90
CA TYR A 71 -3.92 -11.33 -3.70
C TYR A 71 -2.94 -10.16 -3.89
N ASP A 72 -3.46 -8.93 -3.89
CA ASP A 72 -2.68 -7.69 -4.02
C ASP A 72 -2.35 -7.13 -2.63
N PHE A 73 -1.06 -7.21 -2.26
CA PHE A 73 -0.48 -6.65 -1.02
C PHE A 73 -0.40 -5.11 -1.03
N GLY A 74 -0.85 -4.46 -2.11
CA GLY A 74 -0.85 -3.02 -2.30
C GLY A 74 0.50 -2.46 -2.76
N GLY A 75 0.63 -1.14 -2.69
CA GLY A 75 1.76 -0.42 -3.29
C GLY A 75 3.13 -0.73 -2.66
N LEU A 76 4.17 -0.63 -3.50
CA LEU A 76 5.58 -0.56 -3.13
C LEU A 76 6.11 0.85 -3.40
N PRO A 77 7.06 1.37 -2.59
CA PRO A 77 7.73 2.63 -2.88
C PRO A 77 8.45 2.60 -4.23
N HIS A 78 8.51 3.75 -4.93
CA HIS A 78 9.15 3.83 -6.24
C HIS A 78 10.61 3.33 -6.27
N PRO A 79 11.48 3.64 -5.29
CA PRO A 79 12.84 3.10 -5.27
C PRO A 79 12.89 1.57 -5.18
N VAL A 80 11.98 0.96 -4.41
CA VAL A 80 11.87 -0.51 -4.32
C VAL A 80 11.45 -1.09 -5.67
N LEU A 81 10.48 -0.45 -6.34
CA LEU A 81 10.00 -0.90 -7.65
C LEU A 81 11.07 -0.77 -8.73
N HIS A 82 11.92 0.26 -8.65
CA HIS A 82 13.08 0.42 -9.53
C HIS A 82 14.10 -0.69 -9.29
N ASP A 83 14.51 -0.89 -8.03
CA ASP A 83 15.44 -1.95 -7.63
C ASP A 83 14.97 -3.33 -8.11
N MET A 84 13.69 -3.67 -7.92
CA MET A 84 13.18 -5.00 -8.25
C MET A 84 12.99 -5.24 -9.75
N ILE A 85 12.44 -4.27 -10.48
CA ILE A 85 12.06 -4.46 -11.89
C ILE A 85 13.19 -4.08 -12.83
N ASP A 86 13.87 -2.96 -12.58
CA ASP A 86 14.87 -2.44 -13.51
C ASP A 86 16.27 -2.98 -13.20
N LEU A 87 16.58 -3.21 -11.92
CA LEU A 87 17.89 -3.73 -11.48
C LEU A 87 17.86 -5.22 -11.11
N GLY A 88 16.69 -5.86 -11.08
CA GLY A 88 16.54 -7.28 -10.77
C GLY A 88 16.86 -7.67 -9.32
N LEU A 89 16.92 -6.70 -8.40
CA LEU A 89 17.22 -6.95 -6.99
C LEU A 89 16.05 -7.63 -6.29
N ARG A 90 16.32 -8.75 -5.62
CA ARG A 90 15.30 -9.46 -4.81
C ARG A 90 15.30 -9.04 -3.34
N HIS A 91 16.39 -8.42 -2.89
CA HIS A 91 16.59 -7.99 -1.53
C HIS A 91 17.51 -6.77 -1.47
N ASN A 92 17.17 -5.80 -0.63
CA ASN A 92 18.02 -4.67 -0.30
C ASN A 92 17.79 -4.32 1.19
N PRO A 93 18.83 -4.35 2.05
CA PRO A 93 18.69 -4.04 3.47
C PRO A 93 18.19 -2.62 3.77
N ARG A 94 18.25 -1.71 2.79
CA ARG A 94 17.79 -0.32 2.92
C ARG A 94 16.29 -0.17 2.70
N TRP A 95 15.58 -1.21 2.28
CA TRP A 95 14.15 -1.13 2.09
C TRP A 95 13.40 -1.00 3.43
N PRO A 96 12.23 -0.34 3.44
CA PRO A 96 11.38 -0.29 4.63
C PRO A 96 10.99 -1.69 5.11
N SER A 97 10.88 -1.89 6.42
CA SER A 97 10.45 -3.18 7.00
C SER A 97 9.06 -3.63 6.50
N THR A 98 8.16 -2.68 6.24
CA THR A 98 6.84 -2.94 5.65
C THR A 98 6.93 -3.50 4.24
N THR A 99 7.95 -3.13 3.47
CA THR A 99 8.24 -3.72 2.15
C THR A 99 8.69 -5.17 2.32
N HIS A 100 9.63 -5.45 3.21
CA HIS A 100 10.09 -6.81 3.47
C HIS A 100 8.95 -7.73 3.93
N ALA A 101 8.04 -7.23 4.77
CA ALA A 101 6.87 -7.98 5.21
C ALA A 101 5.95 -8.40 4.04
N LYS A 102 5.77 -7.55 3.02
CA LYS A 102 5.00 -7.89 1.82
C LYS A 102 5.74 -8.88 0.92
N LEU A 103 7.03 -8.64 0.68
CA LEU A 103 7.84 -9.46 -0.23
C LEU A 103 8.12 -10.87 0.33
N GLY A 104 8.10 -11.04 1.65
CA GLY A 104 8.27 -12.34 2.31
C GLY A 104 7.22 -13.39 1.91
N TRP A 105 6.07 -12.98 1.36
CA TRP A 105 5.03 -13.88 0.87
C TRP A 105 5.30 -14.47 -0.52
N GLY A 106 6.45 -14.16 -1.13
CA GLY A 106 6.75 -14.61 -2.50
C GLY A 106 5.96 -13.85 -3.57
N ALA A 107 5.43 -12.67 -3.24
CA ALA A 107 4.69 -11.83 -4.16
C ALA A 107 5.57 -11.33 -5.32
N THR A 108 4.95 -11.11 -6.48
CA THR A 108 5.62 -10.51 -7.65
C THR A 108 5.39 -9.01 -7.69
N ALA A 109 6.46 -8.24 -7.87
CA ALA A 109 6.35 -6.80 -8.08
C ALA A 109 5.78 -6.50 -9.47
N PHE A 110 4.83 -5.58 -9.55
CA PHE A 110 4.20 -5.17 -10.81
C PHE A 110 4.18 -3.64 -10.93
N ARG A 111 4.58 -3.12 -12.10
CA ARG A 111 4.56 -1.68 -12.40
C ARG A 111 3.33 -1.36 -13.23
N TYR A 112 2.38 -0.66 -12.62
CA TYR A 112 1.27 -0.08 -13.35
C TYR A 112 1.75 0.99 -14.34
N PRO A 113 1.06 1.17 -15.47
CA PRO A 113 1.24 2.35 -16.31
C PRO A 113 1.08 3.63 -15.48
N PRO A 114 1.83 4.70 -15.79
CA PRO A 114 1.67 5.97 -15.11
C PRO A 114 0.24 6.51 -15.29
N PRO A 115 -0.26 7.31 -14.33
CA PRO A 115 -1.59 7.90 -14.43
C PRO A 115 -1.71 8.73 -15.72
N VAL A 116 -2.83 8.56 -16.41
CA VAL A 116 -3.20 9.38 -17.57
C VAL A 116 -4.00 10.57 -17.07
N GLU A 117 -3.44 11.76 -17.23
CA GLU A 117 -4.04 13.00 -16.74
C GLU A 117 -4.62 13.81 -17.90
N LEU A 118 -5.95 13.88 -17.99
CA LEU A 118 -6.63 14.71 -18.97
C LEU A 118 -6.83 16.12 -18.41
N ILE A 119 -5.97 17.05 -18.80
CA ILE A 119 -6.04 18.45 -18.37
C ILE A 119 -6.52 19.31 -19.53
N ARG A 120 -7.66 19.98 -19.34
CA ARG A 120 -8.22 20.96 -20.28
C ARG A 120 -8.44 22.29 -19.56
N PRO A 121 -8.19 23.44 -20.21
CA PRO A 121 -7.79 23.65 -21.62
C PRO A 121 -6.29 23.44 -21.90
N ARG A 122 -5.86 23.52 -23.18
CA ARG A 122 -4.47 23.25 -23.62
C ARG A 122 -3.41 24.08 -22.88
N LEU A 123 -3.70 25.34 -22.57
CA LEU A 123 -2.76 26.20 -21.84
C LEU A 123 -2.50 25.69 -20.42
N ALA A 124 -3.52 25.20 -19.73
CA ALA A 124 -3.37 24.59 -18.40
C ALA A 124 -2.52 23.32 -18.47
N ARG A 125 -2.67 22.52 -19.54
CA ARG A 125 -1.82 21.35 -19.78
C ARG A 125 -0.35 21.74 -19.96
N ILE A 126 -0.04 22.77 -20.74
CA ILE A 126 1.34 23.24 -20.96
C ILE A 126 1.96 23.76 -19.67
N ALA A 127 1.21 24.57 -18.90
CA ALA A 127 1.67 25.06 -17.62
C ALA A 127 1.96 23.90 -16.66
N TYR A 128 1.04 22.94 -16.55
CA TYR A 128 1.21 21.75 -15.73
C TYR A 128 2.44 20.91 -16.13
N ASP A 129 2.61 20.62 -17.42
CA ASP A 129 3.74 19.82 -17.91
C ASP A 129 5.08 20.53 -17.68
N THR A 130 5.12 21.86 -17.82
CA THR A 130 6.31 22.67 -17.54
C THR A 130 6.67 22.62 -16.05
N LEU A 131 5.69 22.83 -15.16
CA LEU A 131 5.88 22.75 -13.71
C LEU A 131 6.34 21.36 -13.28
N ARG A 132 5.68 20.31 -13.78
CA ARG A 132 6.02 18.92 -13.45
C ARG A 132 7.44 18.52 -13.90
N ARG A 133 7.92 19.04 -15.04
CA ARG A 133 9.30 18.80 -15.50
C ARG A 133 10.33 19.46 -14.60
N TYR A 134 10.05 20.70 -14.14
CA TYR A 134 10.90 21.42 -13.20
C TYR A 134 10.90 20.78 -11.79
N ASP A 135 9.78 20.19 -11.37
CA ASP A 135 9.66 19.52 -10.08
C ASP A 135 10.38 18.18 -9.97
N ARG A 136 10.95 17.67 -11.06
CA ARG A 136 11.84 16.52 -10.99
C ARG A 136 13.06 16.79 -10.10
N ASP A 137 13.37 18.06 -9.82
CA ASP A 137 14.42 18.52 -8.91
C ASP A 137 13.96 18.77 -7.46
N GLN A 138 12.73 18.35 -7.08
CA GLN A 138 12.18 18.23 -5.71
C GLN A 138 12.23 19.44 -4.76
N ARG A 139 12.80 20.58 -5.14
CA ARG A 139 12.99 21.72 -4.22
C ARG A 139 11.84 22.73 -4.19
N LEU A 140 11.06 22.85 -5.26
CA LEU A 140 10.03 23.90 -5.37
C LEU A 140 8.65 23.44 -4.87
N THR A 141 8.28 22.17 -5.08
CA THR A 141 6.99 21.65 -4.60
C THR A 141 6.86 21.50 -3.10
N SER A 142 7.95 21.26 -2.37
CA SER A 142 7.88 21.02 -0.92
C SER A 142 7.36 22.26 -0.18
N THR A 143 7.86 23.45 -0.54
CA THR A 143 7.45 24.74 0.01
C THR A 143 5.99 25.08 -0.34
N ALA A 144 5.60 24.92 -1.61
CA ALA A 144 4.21 25.14 -2.03
C ALA A 144 3.25 24.16 -1.35
N ARG A 145 3.66 22.91 -1.17
CA ARG A 145 2.88 21.88 -0.48
C ARG A 145 2.77 22.15 1.02
N GLN A 146 3.79 22.71 1.67
CA GLN A 146 3.74 23.14 3.07
C GLN A 146 2.86 24.39 3.26
N LEU A 147 2.89 25.34 2.32
CA LEU A 147 1.98 26.50 2.28
C LEU A 147 0.52 26.04 2.19
N LEU A 148 0.21 25.20 1.21
CA LEU A 148 -1.15 24.70 1.00
C LEU A 148 -1.66 23.78 2.12
N ARG A 149 -0.75 23.14 2.85
CA ARG A 149 -1.07 22.34 4.04
C ARG A 149 -1.05 23.14 5.34
N GLY A 150 -0.89 24.47 5.28
CA GLY A 150 -0.87 25.34 6.46
C GLY A 150 0.20 24.98 7.50
N THR A 151 1.31 24.39 7.07
CA THR A 151 2.34 23.80 7.96
C THR A 151 3.63 24.61 8.02
N LEU A 152 3.67 25.78 7.37
CA LEU A 152 4.80 26.70 7.51
C LEU A 152 4.78 27.33 8.91
N LYS A 153 5.74 26.92 9.74
CA LYS A 153 6.13 27.70 10.91
C LYS A 153 6.91 28.90 10.40
N THR A 154 6.29 30.07 10.41
CA THR A 154 6.99 31.35 10.36
C THR A 154 7.84 31.47 11.63
N ASN A 155 9.16 31.55 11.45
CA ASN A 155 10.07 32.03 12.50
C ASN A 155 9.82 33.51 12.77
#